data_AF-A0A3N2C5N3-F1
#
_entry.id   AF-A0A3N2C5N3-F1
#
_cell.length_a   1.000
_cell.length_b   1.000
_cell.length_c   1.000
_cell.angle_alpha   90.00
_cell.angle_beta   90.00
_cell.angle_gamma   90.00
#
_symmetry.space_group_name_H-M   'P 1'
#
loop_
_entity.id
_entity.type
_entity.pdbx_description
1 polymer ?
#
loop_
_entity_poly.entity_id
_entity_poly.type
_entity_poly.pdbx_seq_one_letter_code
_entity_poly.pdbx_strand_id
1 'polypeptide(L)'
;MTPASTPDAPATGEPSDGGVTDEELAAWEAQGSPDGSSRTRVVIAAMAVVAIMVAAAIGFSVGRLSTLADPTPTTTSAEAGFSRDMQVHHNQGVELAMIIRDRTDAVDVRTLAYDIATTQAQQSGQLYDWLVQWNLPQGSRQPDMTWMTLPTLTGASGHAHGGDTATPGSTHTPGEPMPGLATPAQIDQLTAASGLQAERVFLTLMIAHHQGAVEMAEALQPRTTNATALAFTRAVIASQQAEIELMTRMLDDRGGPVDLVD
;
A
#
# COMPACT_ATOMS: atom_id res chain seq x y z
N MET A 1 -15.54 -96.50 -24.48
CA MET A 1 -16.48 -97.60 -24.81
C MET A 1 -17.41 -97.10 -25.91
N THR A 2 -17.18 -97.53 -27.14
CA THR A 2 -18.17 -97.62 -28.24
C THR A 2 -19.19 -98.72 -27.91
N PRO A 3 -20.42 -98.80 -28.49
CA PRO A 3 -20.69 -98.83 -29.95
C PRO A 3 -21.92 -97.99 -30.41
N ALA A 4 -21.87 -97.37 -31.60
CA ALA A 4 -22.47 -97.78 -32.89
C ALA A 4 -24.00 -97.58 -33.02
N SER A 5 -24.42 -96.81 -34.03
CA SER A 5 -25.36 -97.22 -35.10
C SER A 5 -25.74 -96.03 -35.98
N THR A 6 -25.42 -96.13 -37.28
CA THR A 6 -26.07 -95.37 -38.36
C THR A 6 -27.41 -96.03 -38.68
N PRO A 7 -28.47 -95.29 -39.07
CA PRO A 7 -28.89 -95.45 -40.48
C PRO A 7 -29.53 -94.20 -41.14
N ASP A 8 -29.40 -94.23 -42.47
CA ASP A 8 -30.21 -93.70 -43.58
C ASP A 8 -30.79 -92.27 -43.62
N ALA A 9 -30.47 -91.64 -44.74
CA ALA A 9 -31.04 -90.41 -45.27
C ALA A 9 -32.42 -90.63 -45.90
N PRO A 10 -33.28 -89.59 -45.91
CA PRO A 10 -34.25 -89.41 -46.98
C PRO A 10 -33.97 -88.13 -47.79
N ALA A 11 -34.02 -88.33 -49.11
CA ALA A 11 -34.45 -87.45 -50.19
C ALA A 11 -34.25 -85.92 -50.05
N THR A 12 -33.46 -85.41 -50.99
CA THR A 12 -33.35 -84.02 -51.43
C THR A 12 -34.71 -83.39 -51.75
N GLY A 13 -35.11 -82.37 -50.98
CA GLY A 13 -36.08 -81.35 -51.40
C GLY A 13 -35.32 -80.06 -51.74
N GLU A 14 -35.55 -79.52 -52.93
CA GLU A 14 -35.01 -78.23 -53.37
C GLU A 14 -35.47 -77.09 -52.43
N PRO A 15 -34.59 -76.14 -52.05
CA PRO A 15 -35.01 -74.95 -51.34
C PRO A 15 -35.77 -74.02 -52.29
N SER A 16 -37.02 -73.71 -51.96
CA SER A 16 -37.76 -72.61 -52.58
C SER A 16 -37.07 -71.29 -52.21
N ASP A 17 -36.61 -70.57 -53.23
CA ASP A 17 -36.07 -69.21 -53.17
C ASP A 17 -37.16 -68.24 -52.67
N GLY A 18 -37.20 -68.06 -51.35
CA GLY A 18 -38.00 -67.02 -50.70
C GLY A 18 -37.27 -65.69 -50.82
N GLY A 19 -37.42 -65.04 -51.97
CA GLY A 19 -36.92 -63.69 -52.21
C GLY A 19 -37.44 -62.72 -51.15
N VAL A 20 -36.51 -62.03 -50.49
CA VAL A 20 -36.80 -60.87 -49.64
C VAL A 20 -37.62 -59.88 -50.45
N THR A 21 -38.77 -59.45 -49.93
CA THR A 21 -39.62 -58.49 -50.64
C THR A 21 -38.97 -57.12 -50.65
N ASP A 22 -39.19 -56.33 -51.72
CA ASP A 22 -38.67 -54.95 -51.83
C ASP A 22 -39.11 -54.06 -50.65
N GLU A 23 -40.20 -54.42 -49.97
CA GLU A 23 -40.73 -53.75 -48.77
C GLU A 23 -39.88 -54.02 -47.51
N GLU A 24 -39.30 -55.23 -47.39
CA GLU A 24 -38.38 -55.62 -46.31
C GLU A 24 -36.99 -55.01 -46.50
N LEU A 25 -36.53 -54.87 -47.75
CA LEU A 25 -35.30 -54.15 -48.09
C LEU A 25 -35.42 -52.64 -47.80
N ALA A 26 -36.56 -52.02 -48.10
CA ALA A 26 -36.83 -50.62 -47.77
C ALA A 26 -36.91 -50.35 -46.26
N ALA A 27 -37.39 -51.32 -45.48
CA ALA A 27 -37.46 -51.22 -44.02
C ALA A 27 -36.08 -51.24 -43.33
N TRP A 28 -35.07 -51.87 -43.95
CA TRP A 28 -33.69 -51.87 -43.46
C TRP A 28 -32.90 -50.63 -43.90
N GLU A 29 -33.19 -50.06 -45.08
CA GLU A 29 -32.60 -48.78 -45.52
C GLU A 29 -33.13 -47.57 -44.73
N ALA A 30 -34.35 -47.63 -44.19
CA ALA A 30 -34.91 -46.58 -43.35
C ALA A 30 -34.34 -46.55 -41.91
N GLN A 31 -33.50 -47.52 -41.54
CA GLN A 31 -33.07 -47.75 -40.17
C GLN A 31 -31.55 -47.67 -40.01
N GLY A 32 -30.96 -46.50 -40.28
CA GLY A 32 -29.56 -46.27 -39.93
C GLY A 32 -28.86 -45.07 -40.55
N SER A 33 -29.13 -43.87 -40.06
CA SER A 33 -28.06 -42.88 -39.86
C SER A 33 -28.45 -41.94 -38.73
N PRO A 34 -27.79 -41.98 -37.55
CA PRO A 34 -27.97 -40.92 -36.57
C PRO A 34 -27.53 -39.61 -37.23
N ASP A 35 -28.45 -38.65 -37.32
CA ASP A 35 -28.25 -37.31 -37.89
C ASP A 35 -26.87 -36.75 -37.52
N GLY A 36 -25.93 -36.76 -38.48
CA GLY A 36 -24.58 -36.23 -38.29
C GLY A 36 -24.55 -34.75 -37.90
N SER A 37 -25.66 -34.04 -38.16
CA SER A 37 -25.89 -32.65 -37.77
C SER A 37 -26.00 -32.46 -36.25
N SER A 38 -26.52 -33.45 -35.50
CA SER A 38 -26.73 -33.35 -34.05
C SER A 38 -25.40 -33.47 -33.29
N ARG A 39 -24.55 -34.43 -33.69
CA ARG A 39 -23.22 -34.63 -33.11
C ARG A 39 -22.30 -33.44 -33.39
N THR A 40 -22.33 -32.89 -34.60
CA THR A 40 -21.55 -31.69 -34.96
C THR A 40 -21.98 -30.47 -34.15
N ARG A 41 -23.28 -30.26 -33.92
CA ARG A 41 -23.78 -29.15 -33.07
C ARG A 41 -23.35 -29.29 -31.61
N VAL A 42 -23.37 -30.51 -31.05
CA VAL A 42 -22.89 -30.78 -29.68
C VAL A 42 -21.39 -30.54 -29.55
N VAL A 43 -20.60 -30.97 -30.54
CA VAL A 43 -19.14 -30.74 -30.56
C VAL A 43 -18.81 -29.24 -30.67
N ILE A 44 -19.52 -28.50 -31.53
CA ILE A 44 -19.34 -27.04 -31.65
C ILE A 44 -19.72 -26.32 -30.35
N ALA A 45 -20.84 -26.70 -29.72
CA ALA A 45 -21.26 -26.13 -28.44
C ALA A 45 -20.24 -26.42 -27.33
N ALA A 46 -19.71 -27.65 -27.27
CA ALA A 46 -18.67 -28.01 -26.31
C ALA A 46 -17.37 -27.21 -26.53
N MET A 47 -16.92 -27.03 -27.78
CA MET A 47 -15.76 -26.21 -28.09
C MET A 47 -15.97 -24.73 -27.73
N ALA A 48 -17.18 -24.19 -27.96
CA ALA A 48 -17.51 -22.82 -27.58
C ALA A 48 -17.45 -22.62 -26.06
N VAL A 49 -17.97 -23.58 -25.28
CA VAL A 49 -17.89 -23.54 -23.81
C VAL A 49 -16.43 -23.60 -23.33
N VAL A 50 -15.61 -24.48 -23.92
CA VAL A 50 -14.18 -24.56 -23.59
C VAL A 50 -13.46 -23.25 -23.93
N ALA A 51 -13.74 -22.64 -25.09
CA ALA A 51 -13.15 -21.37 -25.47
C ALA A 51 -13.53 -20.23 -24.51
N ILE A 52 -14.79 -20.18 -24.06
CA ILE A 52 -15.25 -19.20 -23.06
C ILE A 52 -14.54 -19.42 -21.71
N MET A 53 -14.41 -20.66 -21.27
CA MET A 53 -13.71 -21.00 -20.02
C MET A 53 -12.22 -20.62 -20.07
N VAL A 54 -11.56 -20.84 -21.21
CA VAL A 54 -10.17 -20.41 -21.43
C VAL A 54 -10.06 -18.89 -21.44
N ALA A 55 -10.96 -18.19 -22.13
CA ALA A 55 -10.98 -16.72 -22.14
C ALA A 55 -11.24 -16.14 -20.74
N ALA A 56 -12.13 -16.76 -19.95
CA ALA A 56 -12.38 -16.37 -18.57
C ALA A 56 -11.17 -16.64 -17.66
N ALA A 57 -10.50 -17.78 -17.82
CA ALA A 57 -9.29 -18.12 -17.07
C ALA A 57 -8.11 -17.19 -17.42
N ILE A 58 -7.96 -16.82 -18.69
CA ILE A 58 -6.99 -15.83 -19.15
C ILE A 58 -7.35 -14.46 -18.60
N GLY A 59 -8.61 -14.03 -18.71
CA GLY A 59 -9.08 -12.75 -18.17
C GLY A 59 -8.89 -12.65 -16.65
N PHE A 60 -9.16 -13.72 -15.92
CA PHE A 60 -8.92 -13.81 -14.48
C PHE A 60 -7.43 -13.79 -14.14
N SER A 61 -6.61 -14.52 -14.89
CA SER A 61 -5.15 -14.56 -14.71
C SER A 61 -4.50 -13.20 -15.01
N VAL A 62 -4.90 -12.55 -16.11
CA VAL A 62 -4.46 -11.21 -16.48
C VAL A 62 -4.94 -10.18 -15.46
N GLY A 63 -6.20 -10.28 -15.01
CA GLY A 63 -6.74 -9.45 -13.93
C GLY A 63 -5.93 -9.59 -12.64
N ARG A 64 -5.65 -10.83 -12.21
CA ARG A 64 -4.83 -11.11 -11.01
C ARG A 64 -3.38 -10.64 -11.14
N LEU A 65 -2.80 -10.70 -12.35
CA LEU A 65 -1.47 -10.18 -12.64
C LEU A 65 -1.44 -8.64 -12.68
N SER A 66 -2.53 -8.01 -13.11
CA SER A 66 -2.67 -6.54 -13.08
C SER A 66 -2.99 -5.99 -11.68
N THR A 67 -3.45 -6.84 -10.75
CA THR A 67 -3.63 -6.51 -9.33
C THR A 67 -2.48 -7.02 -8.46
N LEU A 68 -1.30 -7.28 -9.03
CA LEU A 68 -0.12 -7.52 -8.21
C LEU A 68 0.03 -6.32 -7.28
N ALA A 69 0.05 -6.58 -5.97
CA ALA A 69 0.17 -5.57 -4.93
C ALA A 69 1.31 -4.60 -5.26
N ASP A 70 1.19 -3.34 -4.85
CA ASP A 70 2.28 -2.38 -4.93
C ASP A 70 3.58 -3.07 -4.46
N PRO A 71 4.68 -2.96 -5.22
CA PRO A 71 5.91 -3.63 -4.86
C PRO A 71 6.28 -3.26 -3.42
N THR A 72 6.53 -4.28 -2.59
CA THR A 72 6.87 -4.05 -1.18
C THR A 72 8.06 -3.09 -1.10
N PRO A 73 7.98 -2.02 -0.28
CA PRO A 73 9.07 -1.07 -0.14
C PRO A 73 10.40 -1.75 0.18
N THR A 74 11.48 -1.28 -0.44
CA THR A 74 12.83 -1.78 -0.17
C THR A 74 13.47 -0.99 0.98
N THR A 75 14.60 -1.48 1.50
CA THR A 75 15.29 -0.78 2.60
C THR A 75 15.77 0.63 2.27
N THR A 76 15.90 0.99 0.99
CA THR A 76 16.33 2.31 0.50
C THR A 76 15.19 3.06 -0.21
N SER A 77 13.95 2.60 -0.05
CA SER A 77 12.77 3.26 -0.60
C SER A 77 12.45 4.55 0.14
N ALA A 78 11.67 5.43 -0.50
CA ALA A 78 11.22 6.68 0.11
C ALA A 78 10.37 6.42 1.36
N GLU A 79 9.49 5.43 1.29
CA GLU A 79 8.61 5.01 2.38
C GLU A 79 9.40 4.49 3.58
N ALA A 80 10.42 3.65 3.34
CA ALA A 80 11.26 3.12 4.41
C ALA A 80 12.10 4.22 5.06
N GLY A 81 12.67 5.15 4.28
CA GLY A 81 13.40 6.29 4.83
C GLY A 81 12.51 7.21 5.65
N PHE A 82 11.38 7.64 5.07
CA PHE A 82 10.38 8.46 5.76
C PHE A 82 9.91 7.82 7.06
N SER A 83 9.63 6.51 7.06
CA SER A 83 9.13 5.82 8.25
C SER A 83 10.15 5.82 9.38
N ARG A 84 11.44 5.71 9.09
CA ARG A 84 12.49 5.74 10.12
C ARG A 84 12.70 7.15 10.65
N ASP A 85 12.81 8.11 9.74
CA ASP A 85 13.13 9.49 10.07
C ASP A 85 11.95 10.15 10.81
N MET A 86 10.71 9.92 10.36
CA MET A 86 9.51 10.44 11.02
C MET A 86 9.25 9.77 12.38
N GLN A 87 9.67 8.53 12.62
CA GLN A 87 9.65 7.95 13.97
C GLN A 87 10.56 8.73 14.93
N VAL A 88 11.80 9.01 14.53
CA VAL A 88 12.74 9.79 15.35
C VAL A 88 12.18 11.19 15.58
N HIS A 89 11.64 11.81 14.52
CA HIS A 89 11.00 13.12 14.59
C HIS A 89 9.85 13.16 15.61
N HIS A 90 8.89 12.23 15.50
CA HIS A 90 7.77 12.13 16.44
C HIS A 90 8.19 11.80 17.87
N ASN A 91 9.19 10.93 18.05
CA ASN A 91 9.65 10.60 19.39
C ASN A 91 10.21 11.83 20.14
N GLN A 92 10.86 12.77 19.43
CA GLN A 92 11.27 14.05 20.02
C GLN A 92 10.06 14.94 20.35
N GLY A 93 9.03 14.97 19.51
CA GLY A 93 7.80 15.72 19.81
C GLY A 93 7.11 15.21 21.08
N VAL A 94 7.08 13.88 21.28
CA VAL A 94 6.63 13.25 22.53
C VAL A 94 7.51 13.68 23.72
N GLU A 95 8.83 13.69 23.57
CA GLU A 95 9.75 14.15 24.62
C GLU A 95 9.48 15.60 25.03
N LEU A 96 9.41 16.53 24.09
CA LEU A 96 9.11 17.95 24.35
C LEU A 96 7.76 18.11 25.07
N ALA A 97 6.75 17.35 24.65
CA ALA A 97 5.43 17.35 25.27
C ALA A 97 5.44 16.82 26.71
N MET A 98 6.22 15.78 26.99
CA MET A 98 6.40 15.26 28.35
C MET A 98 7.14 16.26 29.24
N ILE A 99 8.15 16.96 28.70
CA ILE A 99 8.88 17.98 29.46
C ILE A 99 7.93 19.13 29.84
N ILE A 100 7.22 19.75 28.88
CA ILE A 100 6.37 20.91 29.18
C ILE A 100 5.27 20.57 30.19
N ARG A 101 4.74 19.34 30.14
CA ARG A 101 3.75 18.87 31.12
C ARG A 101 4.25 18.97 32.56
N ASP A 102 5.55 18.84 32.80
CA ASP A 102 6.13 18.96 34.14
C ASP A 102 6.67 20.36 34.44
N ARG A 103 6.64 21.28 33.46
CA ARG A 103 7.14 22.66 33.58
C ARG A 103 6.06 23.73 33.67
N THR A 104 4.78 23.38 33.52
CA THR A 104 3.67 24.33 33.71
C THR A 104 2.43 23.69 34.36
N ASP A 105 1.65 24.55 35.04
CA ASP A 105 0.31 24.27 35.57
C ASP A 105 -0.81 24.73 34.61
N ALA A 106 -0.47 25.39 33.49
CA ALA A 106 -1.44 25.88 32.51
C ALA A 106 -2.20 24.71 31.85
N VAL A 107 -3.51 24.64 32.12
CA VAL A 107 -4.35 23.49 31.71
C VAL A 107 -4.43 23.35 30.19
N ASP A 108 -4.51 24.46 29.46
CA ASP A 108 -4.55 24.48 27.99
C ASP A 108 -3.25 23.92 27.39
N VAL A 109 -2.08 24.32 27.89
CA VAL A 109 -0.77 23.80 27.43
C VAL A 109 -0.60 22.32 27.79
N ARG A 110 -1.01 21.91 29.00
CA ARG A 110 -0.94 20.49 29.41
C ARG A 110 -1.87 19.59 28.58
N THR A 111 -3.02 20.12 28.16
CA THR A 111 -3.97 19.40 27.29
C THR A 111 -3.39 19.23 25.90
N LEU A 112 -2.92 20.33 25.29
CA LEU A 112 -2.22 20.29 24.02
C LEU A 112 -1.04 19.31 24.03
N ALA A 113 -0.19 19.37 25.06
CA ALA A 113 0.95 18.47 25.18
C ALA A 113 0.53 16.99 25.26
N TYR A 114 -0.56 16.68 25.98
CA TYR A 114 -1.09 15.33 26.02
C TYR A 114 -1.60 14.85 24.66
N ASP A 115 -2.31 15.70 23.93
CA ASP A 115 -2.85 15.37 22.61
C ASP A 115 -1.72 15.14 21.59
N ILE A 116 -0.69 16.00 21.60
CA ILE A 116 0.53 15.83 20.78
C ILE A 116 1.24 14.52 21.14
N ALA A 117 1.51 14.29 22.43
CA ALA A 117 2.25 13.10 22.86
C ALA A 117 1.54 11.80 22.47
N THR A 118 0.22 11.75 22.64
CA THR A 118 -0.56 10.55 22.30
C THR A 118 -0.67 10.34 20.79
N THR A 119 -0.91 11.41 20.03
CA THR A 119 -1.03 11.34 18.56
C THR A 119 0.31 10.98 17.91
N GLN A 120 1.40 11.66 18.26
CA GLN A 120 2.71 11.38 17.69
C GLN A 120 3.25 10.01 18.10
N ALA A 121 3.01 9.56 19.34
CA ALA A 121 3.37 8.20 19.75
C ALA A 121 2.60 7.13 18.95
N GLN A 122 1.30 7.35 18.70
CA GLN A 122 0.50 6.45 17.87
C GLN A 122 1.02 6.42 16.42
N GLN A 123 1.35 7.58 15.85
CA GLN A 123 1.88 7.69 14.49
C GLN A 123 3.27 7.04 14.36
N SER A 124 4.15 7.25 15.34
CA SER A 124 5.46 6.57 15.44
C SER A 124 5.29 5.04 15.47
N GLY A 125 4.33 4.53 16.25
CA GLY A 125 4.01 3.09 16.28
C GLY A 125 3.48 2.52 14.95
N GLN A 126 2.70 3.29 14.18
CA GLN A 126 2.26 2.88 12.85
C GLN A 126 3.42 2.75 11.87
N LEU A 127 4.33 3.73 11.87
CA LEU A 127 5.53 3.74 11.02
C LEU A 127 6.49 2.60 11.38
N TYR A 128 6.63 2.31 12.69
CA TYR A 128 7.35 1.15 13.19
C TYR A 128 6.77 -0.15 12.61
N ASP A 129 5.45 -0.32 12.71
CA ASP A 129 4.76 -1.52 12.27
C ASP A 129 4.82 -1.70 10.73
N TRP A 130 4.79 -0.62 9.95
CA TRP A 130 4.99 -0.72 8.51
C TRP A 130 6.34 -1.34 8.16
N LEU A 131 7.42 -0.91 8.82
CA LEU A 131 8.74 -1.50 8.63
C LEU A 131 8.76 -2.99 9.03
N VAL A 132 8.04 -3.38 10.10
CA VAL A 132 7.87 -4.80 10.47
C VAL A 132 7.13 -5.57 9.38
N GLN A 133 6.00 -5.06 8.89
CA GLN A 133 5.20 -5.71 7.85
C GLN A 133 5.96 -5.85 6.53
N TRP A 134 6.82 -4.89 6.19
CA TRP A 134 7.69 -4.95 5.02
C TRP A 134 8.98 -5.77 5.25
N ASN A 135 9.14 -6.36 6.45
CA ASN A 135 10.34 -7.10 6.86
C ASN A 135 11.64 -6.28 6.68
N LEU A 136 11.58 -5.00 7.07
CA LEU A 136 12.69 -4.05 6.99
C LEU A 136 13.23 -3.73 8.39
N PRO A 137 14.54 -3.41 8.50
CA PRO A 137 15.11 -2.96 9.77
C PRO A 137 14.57 -1.58 10.16
N GLN A 138 14.40 -1.38 11.47
CA GLN A 138 13.99 -0.10 12.06
C GLN A 138 15.06 1.00 11.93
N GLY A 139 16.33 0.61 11.87
CA GLY A 139 17.43 1.54 11.60
C GLY A 139 17.79 1.60 10.11
N SER A 140 18.31 2.75 9.69
CA SER A 140 18.93 2.93 8.37
C SER A 140 20.46 2.80 8.48
N ARG A 141 21.11 2.42 7.37
CA ARG A 141 22.56 2.61 7.20
C ARG A 141 22.90 3.86 6.39
N GLN A 142 21.88 4.47 5.78
CA GLN A 142 22.01 5.74 5.07
C GLN A 142 21.87 6.88 6.09
N PRO A 143 22.54 8.01 5.88
CA PRO A 143 22.29 9.22 6.66
C PRO A 143 20.80 9.60 6.65
N ASP A 144 20.35 10.25 7.71
CA ASP A 144 18.98 10.77 7.81
C ASP A 144 18.65 11.64 6.59
N MET A 145 17.38 11.64 6.20
CA MET A 145 16.81 12.42 5.11
C MET A 145 17.35 12.08 3.71
N THR A 146 18.21 11.05 3.57
CA THR A 146 18.68 10.58 2.25
C THR A 146 17.51 10.28 1.31
N TRP A 147 16.40 9.78 1.83
CA TRP A 147 15.22 9.44 1.04
C TRP A 147 14.54 10.63 0.36
N MET A 148 14.69 11.85 0.90
CA MET A 148 14.16 13.07 0.26
C MET A 148 14.93 13.43 -1.02
N THR A 149 16.16 12.95 -1.17
CA THR A 149 16.97 13.19 -2.37
C THR A 149 16.63 12.25 -3.54
N LEU A 150 15.81 11.21 -3.28
CA LEU A 150 15.38 10.29 -4.32
C LEU A 150 14.55 11.02 -5.39
N PRO A 151 14.67 10.62 -6.67
CA PRO A 151 13.83 11.16 -7.73
C PRO A 151 12.34 10.98 -7.44
N THR A 152 11.53 11.94 -7.90
CA THR A 152 10.07 11.80 -7.88
C THR A 152 9.62 10.78 -8.92
N LEU A 153 8.40 10.25 -8.76
CA LEU A 153 7.84 9.22 -9.65
C LEU A 153 7.72 9.67 -11.12
N THR A 154 7.62 10.98 -11.37
CA THR A 154 7.56 11.55 -12.73
C THR A 154 8.95 11.69 -13.37
N GLY A 155 10.02 11.25 -12.70
CA GLY A 155 11.39 11.35 -13.18
C GLY A 155 11.95 12.77 -13.14
N ALA A 156 11.22 13.73 -12.55
CA ALA A 156 11.76 15.05 -12.28
C ALA A 156 12.78 14.94 -11.14
N SER A 157 14.05 14.83 -11.52
CA SER A 157 15.18 15.20 -10.67
C SER A 157 15.04 16.68 -10.38
N GLY A 158 14.91 17.08 -9.11
CA GLY A 158 14.77 18.48 -8.69
C GLY A 158 16.02 19.32 -8.96
N HIS A 159 16.39 19.53 -10.22
CA HIS A 159 17.41 20.47 -10.68
C HIS A 159 16.77 21.42 -11.71
N ALA A 160 15.87 22.27 -11.22
CA ALA A 160 15.42 23.42 -11.99
C ALA A 160 16.42 24.58 -11.77
N HIS A 161 17.30 24.80 -12.75
CA HIS A 161 18.00 26.07 -12.87
C HIS A 161 17.09 27.08 -13.58
N GLY A 162 16.65 28.09 -12.84
CA GLY A 162 16.14 29.35 -13.38
C GLY A 162 14.63 29.52 -13.38
N GLY A 163 14.16 30.55 -12.66
CA GLY A 163 12.84 31.14 -12.84
C GLY A 163 12.03 31.24 -11.55
N ASP A 164 11.83 32.48 -11.09
CA ASP A 164 11.02 32.87 -9.95
C ASP A 164 9.60 32.27 -10.02
N THR A 165 9.35 31.21 -9.24
CA THR A 165 8.03 30.83 -8.69
C THR A 165 8.26 29.61 -7.78
N ALA A 166 8.23 29.85 -6.47
CA ALA A 166 8.49 28.84 -5.45
C ALA A 166 7.54 27.64 -5.58
N THR A 167 8.10 26.49 -5.93
CA THR A 167 7.62 25.18 -5.45
C THR A 167 8.80 24.61 -4.66
N PRO A 168 8.73 24.48 -3.32
CA PRO A 168 9.86 24.01 -2.54
C PRO A 168 10.04 22.51 -2.76
N GLY A 169 10.90 22.14 -3.70
CA GLY A 169 11.53 20.83 -3.68
C GLY A 169 12.59 20.87 -2.59
N SER A 170 12.32 20.27 -1.44
CA SER A 170 13.22 20.25 -0.28
C SER A 170 14.66 19.89 -0.68
N THR A 171 15.53 20.90 -0.67
CA THR A 171 16.98 20.74 -0.86
C THR A 171 17.66 20.40 0.46
N HIS A 172 17.19 19.35 1.15
CA HIS A 172 17.85 18.87 2.36
C HIS A 172 19.11 18.08 2.00
N THR A 173 20.20 18.38 2.68
CA THR A 173 21.44 17.61 2.51
C THR A 173 21.38 16.36 3.38
N PRO A 174 21.63 15.15 2.83
CA PRO A 174 21.67 13.94 3.63
C PRO A 174 22.61 14.04 4.83
N GLY A 175 22.11 13.67 6.02
CA GLY A 175 22.86 13.72 7.27
C GLY A 175 22.88 15.08 7.98
N GLU A 176 22.26 16.13 7.41
CA GLU A 176 21.90 17.32 8.20
C GLU A 176 20.78 16.97 9.20
N PRO A 177 20.66 17.73 10.31
CA PRO A 177 19.56 17.56 11.25
C PRO A 177 18.21 17.59 10.53
N MET A 178 17.31 16.70 10.93
CA MET A 178 15.97 16.70 10.35
C MET A 178 15.27 18.05 10.58
N PRO A 179 14.42 18.50 9.65
CA PRO A 179 13.76 19.80 9.74
C PRO A 179 12.98 19.95 11.03
N GLY A 180 13.16 21.08 11.71
CA GLY A 180 12.39 21.44 12.89
C GLY A 180 12.73 20.68 14.18
N LEU A 181 13.70 19.76 14.18
CA LEU A 181 14.14 19.14 15.42
C LEU A 181 14.75 20.19 16.36
N ALA A 182 14.38 20.12 17.64
CA ALA A 182 15.03 20.87 18.69
C ALA A 182 16.46 20.34 18.91
N THR A 183 17.41 21.26 19.08
CA THR A 183 18.78 20.89 19.45
C THR A 183 18.84 20.42 20.91
N PRO A 184 19.89 19.67 21.32
CA PRO A 184 20.06 19.31 22.73
C PRO A 184 20.07 20.53 23.67
N ALA A 185 20.69 21.63 23.25
CA ALA A 185 20.72 22.87 24.03
C ALA A 185 19.31 23.48 24.18
N GLN A 186 18.47 23.41 23.15
CA GLN A 186 17.08 23.86 23.22
C GLN A 186 16.20 22.98 24.11
N ILE A 187 16.42 21.66 24.11
CA ILE A 187 15.77 20.73 25.03
C ILE A 187 16.19 21.05 26.48
N ASP A 188 17.47 21.33 26.72
CA ASP A 188 17.98 21.76 28.02
C ASP A 188 17.37 23.10 28.45
N GLN A 189 17.22 24.05 27.53
CA GLN A 189 16.56 25.34 27.78
C GLN A 189 15.09 25.13 28.21
N LEU A 190 14.33 24.28 27.50
CA LEU A 190 12.96 23.94 27.86
C LEU A 190 12.91 23.27 29.25
N THR A 191 13.83 22.35 29.51
CA THR A 191 13.94 21.63 30.78
C THR A 191 14.28 22.55 31.95
N ALA A 192 15.08 23.60 31.72
CA ALA A 192 15.43 24.56 32.76
C ALA A 192 14.34 25.61 33.02
N ALA A 193 13.47 25.87 32.04
CA ALA A 193 12.41 26.86 32.15
C ALA A 193 11.23 26.37 33.02
N SER A 194 10.38 27.30 33.49
CA SER A 194 9.12 26.99 34.18
C SER A 194 8.05 28.05 33.93
N GLY A 195 6.79 27.67 34.12
CA GLY A 195 5.61 28.52 33.92
C GLY A 195 5.59 29.15 32.53
N LEU A 196 5.24 30.44 32.47
CA LEU A 196 5.09 31.18 31.21
C LEU A 196 6.32 31.08 30.29
N GLN A 197 7.53 31.09 30.84
CA GLN A 197 8.73 30.98 30.00
C GLN A 197 8.87 29.59 29.38
N ALA A 198 8.58 28.51 30.11
CA ALA A 198 8.58 27.16 29.56
C ALA A 198 7.52 27.00 28.47
N GLU A 199 6.33 27.57 28.69
CA GLU A 199 5.23 27.54 27.71
C GLU A 199 5.65 28.19 26.39
N ARG A 200 6.29 29.36 26.44
CA ARG A 200 6.75 30.06 25.23
C ARG A 200 7.87 29.31 24.51
N VAL A 201 8.84 28.76 25.25
CA VAL A 201 9.91 27.92 24.67
C VAL A 201 9.28 26.69 23.98
N PHE A 202 8.40 25.97 24.67
CA PHE A 202 7.72 24.79 24.13
C PHE A 202 6.94 25.10 22.86
N LEU A 203 6.10 26.13 22.87
CA LEU A 203 5.29 26.50 21.71
C LEU A 203 6.17 26.92 20.53
N THR A 204 7.25 27.66 20.78
CA THR A 204 8.21 28.06 19.73
C THR A 204 8.87 26.83 19.09
N LEU A 205 9.37 25.90 19.91
CA LEU A 205 10.00 24.66 19.44
C LEU A 205 9.01 23.76 18.71
N MET A 206 7.81 23.56 19.26
CA MET A 206 6.82 22.65 18.70
C MET A 206 6.21 23.18 17.39
N ILE A 207 6.10 24.51 17.22
CA ILE A 207 5.74 25.09 15.91
C ILE A 207 6.79 24.74 14.86
N ALA A 208 8.09 24.94 15.16
CA ALA A 208 9.16 24.61 14.22
C ALA A 208 9.21 23.09 13.93
N HIS A 209 9.03 22.26 14.96
CA HIS A 209 8.94 20.81 14.86
C HIS A 209 7.82 20.39 13.90
N HIS A 210 6.60 20.90 14.11
CA HIS A 210 5.47 20.59 13.23
C HIS A 210 5.67 21.05 11.79
N GLN A 211 6.28 22.22 11.57
CA GLN A 211 6.61 22.69 10.22
C GLN A 211 7.56 21.72 9.51
N GLY A 212 8.56 21.20 10.23
CA GLY A 212 9.45 20.17 9.70
C GLY A 212 8.73 18.86 9.37
N ALA A 213 7.79 18.42 10.23
CA ALA A 213 6.99 17.24 9.96
C ALA A 213 6.10 17.39 8.70
N VAL A 214 5.52 18.58 8.49
CA VAL A 214 4.75 18.91 7.28
C VAL A 214 5.65 18.83 6.05
N GLU A 215 6.83 19.43 6.10
CA GLU A 215 7.79 19.41 4.99
C GLU A 215 8.18 17.96 4.61
N MET A 216 8.49 17.14 5.61
CA MET A 216 8.77 15.72 5.41
C MET A 216 7.58 14.99 4.78
N ALA A 217 6.37 15.21 5.28
CA ALA A 217 5.17 14.56 4.75
C ALA A 217 4.89 14.96 3.29
N GLU A 218 5.06 16.23 2.94
CA GLU A 218 4.91 16.74 1.58
C GLU A 218 5.96 16.15 0.63
N ALA A 219 7.21 16.00 1.08
CA ALA A 219 8.27 15.43 0.28
C ALA A 219 8.08 13.95 -0.05
N LEU A 220 7.38 13.18 0.78
CA LEU A 220 7.08 11.78 0.49
C LEU A 220 6.04 11.63 -0.61
N GLN A 221 5.02 12.49 -0.67
CA GLN A 221 3.89 12.34 -1.60
C GLN A 221 4.27 12.14 -3.08
N PRO A 222 5.21 12.88 -3.68
CA PRO A 222 5.60 12.67 -5.07
C PRO A 222 6.60 11.51 -5.27
N ARG A 223 6.98 10.81 -4.21
CA ARG A 223 7.99 9.72 -4.19
C ARG A 223 7.41 8.35 -3.86
N THR A 224 6.11 8.26 -3.57
CA THR A 224 5.46 7.01 -3.19
C THR A 224 4.20 6.75 -4.01
N THR A 225 3.99 5.49 -4.41
CA THR A 225 2.69 5.01 -4.91
C THR A 225 1.88 4.30 -3.83
N ASN A 226 2.46 4.10 -2.64
CA ASN A 226 1.83 3.37 -1.55
C ASN A 226 0.63 4.17 -1.00
N ALA A 227 -0.58 3.66 -1.23
CA ALA A 227 -1.81 4.34 -0.84
C ALA A 227 -1.91 4.61 0.67
N THR A 228 -1.40 3.70 1.50
CA THR A 228 -1.39 3.86 2.97
C THR A 228 -0.45 4.99 3.38
N ALA A 229 0.75 5.06 2.80
CA ALA A 229 1.70 6.15 3.05
C ALA A 229 1.15 7.51 2.58
N LEU A 230 0.49 7.57 1.41
CA LEU A 230 -0.18 8.78 0.92
C LEU A 230 -1.31 9.24 1.85
N ALA A 231 -2.12 8.31 2.35
CA ALA A 231 -3.19 8.65 3.28
C ALA A 231 -2.63 9.21 4.60
N PHE A 232 -1.57 8.59 5.12
CA PHE A 232 -0.90 9.04 6.34
C PHE A 232 -0.29 10.43 6.20
N THR A 233 0.46 10.70 5.13
CA THR A 233 1.07 12.04 4.91
C THR A 233 0.02 13.14 4.86
N ARG A 234 -1.13 12.91 4.21
CA ARG A 234 -2.23 13.88 4.19
C ARG A 234 -2.83 14.10 5.58
N ALA A 235 -2.98 13.04 6.37
CA ALA A 235 -3.49 13.14 7.74
C ALA A 235 -2.53 13.95 8.62
N VAL A 236 -1.22 13.66 8.54
CA VAL A 236 -0.16 14.43 9.23
C VAL A 236 -0.21 15.89 8.83
N ILE A 237 -0.20 16.21 7.53
CA ILE A 237 -0.22 17.61 7.07
C ILE A 237 -1.44 18.34 7.64
N ALA A 238 -2.63 17.74 7.55
CA ALA A 238 -3.85 18.37 8.04
C ALA A 238 -3.84 18.58 9.56
N SER A 239 -3.43 17.59 10.36
CA SER A 239 -3.40 17.72 11.82
C SER A 239 -2.31 18.70 12.27
N GLN A 240 -1.10 18.59 11.72
CA GLN A 240 0.04 19.42 12.11
C GLN A 240 -0.20 20.89 11.73
N GLN A 241 -0.82 21.19 10.59
CA GLN A 241 -1.19 22.56 10.22
C GLN A 241 -2.21 23.17 11.20
N ALA A 242 -3.24 22.42 11.59
CA ALA A 242 -4.23 22.88 12.56
C ALA A 242 -3.60 23.14 13.95
N GLU A 243 -2.67 22.27 14.38
CA GLU A 243 -1.95 22.43 15.63
C GLU A 243 -0.97 23.61 15.59
N ILE A 244 -0.29 23.86 14.47
CA ILE A 244 0.54 25.06 14.27
C ILE A 244 -0.31 26.31 14.49
N GLU A 245 -1.47 26.42 13.86
CA GLU A 245 -2.35 27.58 14.01
C GLU A 245 -2.80 27.79 15.47
N LEU A 246 -3.11 26.70 16.18
CA LEU A 246 -3.46 26.75 17.60
C LEU A 246 -2.28 27.22 18.44
N MET A 247 -1.10 26.64 18.25
CA MET A 247 0.11 26.98 19.00
C MET A 247 0.55 28.41 18.75
N THR A 248 0.45 28.92 17.52
CA THR A 248 0.75 30.31 17.20
C THR A 248 -0.15 31.26 17.99
N ARG A 249 -1.46 31.02 18.03
CA ARG A 249 -2.38 31.84 18.86
C ARG A 249 -2.04 31.76 20.34
N MET A 250 -1.80 30.55 20.85
CA MET A 250 -1.42 30.35 22.25
C MET A 250 -0.11 31.06 22.61
N LEU A 251 0.84 31.13 21.66
CA LEU A 251 2.13 31.80 21.82
C LEU A 251 1.95 33.34 21.80
N ASP A 252 1.13 33.86 20.90
CA ASP A 252 0.80 35.28 20.84
C ASP A 252 0.12 35.77 22.13
N ASP A 253 -0.84 35.00 22.66
CA ASP A 253 -1.51 35.26 23.95
C ASP A 253 -0.53 35.28 25.14
N ARG A 254 0.65 34.67 24.96
CA ARG A 254 1.74 34.58 25.94
C ARG A 254 2.87 35.58 25.72
N GLY A 255 2.68 36.55 24.81
CA GLY A 255 3.66 37.60 24.52
C GLY A 255 4.66 37.22 23.42
N GLY A 256 4.33 36.24 22.60
CA GLY A 256 5.07 35.88 21.39
C GLY A 256 6.32 35.04 21.62
N PRO A 257 7.10 34.77 20.55
CA PRO A 257 8.31 33.93 20.59
C PRO A 257 9.36 34.42 21.59
N VAL A 258 10.23 33.50 22.00
CA VAL A 258 11.41 33.76 22.84
C VAL A 258 12.67 33.42 22.08
N ASP A 259 13.78 34.04 22.47
CA ASP A 259 15.10 33.67 21.95
C ASP A 259 15.43 32.25 22.40
N LEU A 260 15.66 31.37 21.42
CA LEU A 260 16.16 30.03 21.63
C LEU A 260 17.68 30.05 21.68
N VAL A 261 18.27 29.14 22.45
CA VAL A 261 19.70 28.89 22.37
C VAL A 261 20.04 28.19 21.05
N ASP A 262 21.20 28.53 20.49
CA ASP A 262 21.76 27.89 19.29
C ASP A 262 22.37 26.52 19.60
#